data_AF-A0A967GIH4-F1
#
_entry.id   AF-A0A967GIH4-F1
#
_cell.length_a   1.000
_cell.length_b   1.000
_cell.length_c   1.000
_cell.angle_alpha   90.00
_cell.angle_beta   90.00
_cell.angle_gamma   90.00
#
_symmetry.space_group_name_H-M   'P 1'
#
loop_
_entity.id
_entity.type
_entity.pdbx_description
1 polymer ?
#
loop_
_entity_poly.entity_id
_entity_poly.type
_entity_poly.pdbx_seq_one_letter_code
_entity_poly.pdbx_strand_id
1 'polypeptide(L)'
;AGGRCAPNPRGREMGIARKIALTPEGRAHPMYAGKASVFDAFISHEDEVTHLPPGAILLASNGFTAVQAVAITHKGGSMWAVQYHPE
;
A
#
# COMPACT_ATOMS: atom_id res chain seq x y z
N ALA A 1 3.44 5.35 -15.32
CA ALA A 1 4.36 4.43 -14.64
C ALA A 1 3.84 3.00 -14.85
N GLY A 2 4.67 2.06 -15.32
CA GLY A 2 4.23 0.75 -15.83
C GLY A 2 3.94 -0.35 -14.79
N GLY A 3 3.13 -0.04 -13.78
CA GLY A 3 2.65 -1.04 -12.81
C GLY A 3 1.49 -1.88 -13.36
N ARG A 4 1.08 -2.92 -12.63
CA ARG A 4 -0.07 -3.79 -12.98
C ARG A 4 -0.95 -4.07 -11.78
N CYS A 5 -2.26 -4.11 -12.03
CA CYS A 5 -3.27 -4.59 -11.09
C CYS A 5 -3.99 -5.81 -11.67
N ALA A 6 -4.54 -6.65 -10.80
CA ALA A 6 -5.40 -7.77 -11.15
C ALA A 6 -6.37 -8.04 -10.00
N PRO A 7 -7.46 -8.82 -10.23
CA PRO A 7 -8.30 -9.31 -9.15
C PRO A 7 -7.46 -10.02 -8.09
N ASN A 8 -7.68 -9.69 -6.83
CA ASN A 8 -6.95 -10.33 -5.73
C ASN A 8 -7.37 -11.81 -5.66
N PRO A 9 -6.43 -12.78 -5.67
CA PRO A 9 -6.76 -14.21 -5.62
C PRO A 9 -7.43 -14.61 -4.29
N ARG A 10 -7.36 -13.77 -3.25
CA ARG A 10 -8.06 -13.94 -1.98
C ARG A 10 -9.48 -13.34 -1.98
N GLY A 11 -9.91 -12.77 -3.10
CA GLY A 11 -11.17 -12.07 -3.23
C GLY A 11 -11.14 -10.69 -2.59
N ARG A 12 -12.33 -10.18 -2.29
CA ARG A 12 -12.55 -8.83 -1.77
C ARG A 12 -12.05 -8.67 -0.33
N GLU A 13 -11.27 -7.62 -0.06
CA GLU A 13 -11.01 -7.14 1.31
C GLU A 13 -11.99 -6.02 1.63
N MET A 14 -12.78 -6.18 2.71
CA MET A 14 -13.82 -5.22 3.10
C MET A 14 -13.88 -5.05 4.62
N GLY A 15 -14.10 -3.81 5.07
CA GLY A 15 -14.24 -3.49 6.49
C GLY A 15 -12.90 -3.08 7.08
N ILE A 16 -12.32 -3.90 7.97
CA ILE A 16 -11.06 -3.57 8.63
C ILE A 16 -9.93 -4.45 8.08
N ALA A 17 -8.99 -3.85 7.36
CA ALA A 17 -7.71 -4.45 7.05
C ALA A 17 -6.89 -4.56 8.34
N ARG A 18 -6.53 -5.80 8.71
CA ARG A 18 -5.80 -6.07 9.94
C ARG A 18 -4.30 -6.13 9.69
N LYS A 19 -3.52 -5.71 10.69
CA LYS A 19 -2.07 -5.89 10.74
C LYS A 19 -1.36 -5.37 9.48
N ILE A 20 -1.76 -4.19 9.00
CA ILE A 20 -0.98 -3.48 7.99
C ILE A 20 0.34 -3.09 8.63
N ALA A 21 1.43 -3.62 8.10
CA ALA A 21 2.77 -3.44 8.63
C ALA A 21 3.59 -2.57 7.68
N LEU A 22 4.26 -1.57 8.24
CA LEU A 22 5.20 -0.74 7.50
C LEU A 22 6.49 -1.51 7.19
N THR A 23 6.96 -1.39 5.96
CA THR A 23 8.32 -1.79 5.57
C THR A 23 9.36 -0.86 6.25
N PRO A 24 10.67 -1.20 6.23
CA PRO A 24 11.71 -0.27 6.67
C PRO A 24 11.60 1.10 6.00
N GLU A 25 11.32 1.12 4.69
CA GLU A 25 11.12 2.33 3.91
C GLU A 25 9.85 3.06 4.36
N GLY A 26 8.76 2.34 4.62
CA GLY A 26 7.52 2.88 5.17
C GLY A 26 7.70 3.58 6.51
N ARG A 27 8.49 3.00 7.42
CA ARG A 27 8.78 3.60 8.74
C ARG A 27 9.59 4.90 8.63
N ALA A 28 10.42 5.03 7.61
CA ALA A 28 11.20 6.24 7.35
C ALA A 28 10.44 7.28 6.51
N HIS A 29 9.27 6.92 5.95
CA HIS A 29 8.56 7.73 4.99
C HIS A 29 7.66 8.78 5.66
N PRO A 30 7.66 10.06 5.20
CA PRO A 30 6.93 11.15 5.86
C PRO A 30 5.41 10.93 5.96
N MET A 31 4.81 10.19 5.02
CA MET A 31 3.39 9.80 5.07
C MET A 31 3.00 9.06 6.36
N TYR A 32 3.97 8.41 7.03
CA TYR A 32 3.75 7.61 8.23
C TYR A 32 4.34 8.23 9.49
N ALA A 33 4.75 9.50 9.46
CA ALA A 33 5.27 10.19 10.62
C ALA A 33 4.26 10.16 11.79
N GLY A 34 4.68 9.64 12.94
CA GLY A 34 3.83 9.49 14.13
C GLY A 34 2.86 8.30 14.10
N LYS A 35 2.81 7.52 13.00
CA LYS A 35 1.97 6.32 12.91
C LYS A 35 2.67 5.11 13.52
N ALA A 36 1.91 4.23 14.17
CA ALA A 36 2.41 2.94 14.60
C ALA A 36 2.92 2.11 13.41
N SER A 37 3.99 1.34 13.63
CA SER A 37 4.60 0.49 12.58
C SER A 37 3.69 -0.67 12.13
N VAL A 38 2.71 -1.03 12.95
CA VAL A 38 1.63 -1.95 12.60
C VAL A 38 0.32 -1.31 13.03
N PHE A 39 -0.67 -1.33 12.15
CA PHE A 39 -1.97 -0.72 12.40
C PHE A 39 -3.08 -1.43 11.64
N ASP A 40 -4.31 -1.10 12.01
CA ASP A 40 -5.52 -1.49 11.29
C ASP A 40 -6.10 -0.24 10.58
N ALA A 41 -6.81 -0.44 9.47
CA ALA A 41 -7.45 0.64 8.70
C ALA A 41 -8.72 0.16 7.99
N PHE A 42 -9.59 1.09 7.58
CA PHE A 42 -10.75 0.78 6.77
C PHE A 42 -10.36 0.42 5.34
N ILE A 43 -11.02 -0.56 4.72
CA ILE A 43 -10.65 -1.06 3.39
C ILE A 43 -11.87 -1.49 2.58
N SER A 44 -11.79 -1.28 1.27
CA SER A 44 -12.79 -1.71 0.29
C SER A 44 -12.14 -1.89 -1.09
N HIS A 45 -11.67 -3.10 -1.41
CA HIS A 45 -11.13 -3.39 -2.75
C HIS A 45 -11.36 -4.84 -3.18
N GLU A 46 -11.40 -5.04 -4.51
CA GLU A 46 -11.43 -6.36 -5.15
C GLU A 46 -10.14 -6.67 -5.92
N ASP A 47 -9.40 -5.63 -6.32
CA ASP A 47 -8.16 -5.72 -7.08
C ASP A 47 -6.95 -5.43 -6.18
N GLU A 48 -5.80 -6.03 -6.51
CA GLU A 48 -4.52 -5.69 -5.91
C GLU A 48 -3.46 -5.29 -6.95
N VAL A 49 -2.50 -4.48 -6.52
CA VAL A 49 -1.28 -4.23 -7.29
C VAL A 49 -0.41 -5.48 -7.26
N THR A 50 -0.21 -6.10 -8.42
CA THR A 50 0.61 -7.32 -8.55
C THR A 50 2.05 -7.01 -8.93
N HIS A 51 2.29 -5.89 -9.61
CA HIS A 51 3.61 -5.46 -10.03
C HIS A 51 3.76 -3.96 -9.83
N LEU A 52 4.74 -3.59 -9.01
CA LEU A 52 5.12 -2.19 -8.81
C LEU A 52 5.82 -1.64 -10.06
N PRO A 53 5.58 -0.37 -10.45
CA PRO A 53 6.34 0.23 -11.53
C PRO A 53 7.82 0.43 -11.15
N PRO A 54 8.73 0.57 -12.13
CA PRO A 54 10.13 0.87 -11.84
C PRO A 54 10.28 2.12 -10.96
N GLY A 55 11.15 2.03 -9.95
CA GLY A 55 11.41 3.11 -9.00
C GLY A 55 10.33 3.32 -7.93
N ALA A 56 9.31 2.46 -7.87
CA ALA A 56 8.36 2.44 -6.77
C ALA A 56 8.94 1.77 -5.54
N ILE A 57 8.56 2.28 -4.36
CA ILE A 57 8.98 1.80 -3.07
C ILE A 57 7.75 1.28 -2.33
N LEU A 58 7.75 0.00 -1.97
CA LEU A 58 6.72 -0.59 -1.13
C LEU A 58 6.84 -0.02 0.29
N LEU A 59 5.76 0.58 0.80
CA LEU A 59 5.76 1.21 2.12
C LEU A 59 5.01 0.38 3.17
N ALA A 60 3.99 -0.37 2.77
CA ALA A 60 3.20 -1.19 3.69
C ALA A 60 2.64 -2.43 3.00
N SER A 61 2.45 -3.49 3.76
CA SER A 61 1.82 -4.74 3.33
C SER A 61 1.04 -5.38 4.47
N ASN A 62 0.16 -6.34 4.16
CA ASN A 62 -0.41 -7.24 5.16
C ASN A 62 -0.55 -8.67 4.61
N GLY A 63 -1.12 -9.55 5.43
CA GLY A 63 -1.39 -10.93 5.04
C GLY A 63 -2.56 -11.12 4.07
N PHE A 64 -3.17 -10.06 3.50
CA PHE A 64 -4.29 -10.13 2.55
C PHE A 64 -4.01 -9.40 1.21
N THR A 65 -3.17 -8.37 1.21
CA THR A 65 -2.72 -7.67 0.02
C THR A 65 -1.26 -7.31 0.18
N ALA A 66 -0.45 -7.70 -0.81
CA ALA A 66 1.01 -7.53 -0.75
C ALA A 66 1.44 -6.06 -0.82
N VAL A 67 0.63 -5.20 -1.46
CA VAL A 67 0.88 -3.77 -1.61
C VAL A 67 -0.25 -3.00 -0.96
N GLN A 68 -0.09 -2.65 0.32
CA GLN A 68 -1.04 -1.78 1.03
C GLN A 68 -0.70 -0.29 0.86
N ALA A 69 0.56 0.03 0.59
CA ALA A 69 0.98 1.39 0.27
C ALA A 69 2.26 1.44 -0.54
N VAL A 70 2.39 2.47 -1.38
CA VAL A 70 3.55 2.67 -2.27
C VAL A 70 3.88 4.16 -2.41
N ALA A 71 5.18 4.47 -2.49
CA ALA A 71 5.68 5.74 -3.01
C ALA A 71 6.28 5.54 -4.41
N ILE A 72 5.96 6.43 -5.33
CA ILE A 72 6.38 6.36 -6.73
C ILE A 72 7.01 7.69 -7.12
N THR A 73 8.25 7.64 -7.58
CA THR A 73 8.92 8.77 -8.24
C THR A 73 8.97 8.51 -9.74
N HIS A 74 8.35 9.38 -10.54
CA HIS A 74 8.31 9.25 -12.00
C HIS A 74 8.43 10.60 -12.68
N LYS A 75 9.43 10.73 -13.57
CA LYS A 75 9.70 11.96 -14.35
C LYS A 75 9.76 13.24 -13.48
N GLY A 76 10.38 13.15 -12.30
CA GLY A 76 10.51 14.26 -11.36
C GLY A 76 9.29 14.51 -10.47
N GLY A 77 8.15 13.87 -10.72
CA GLY A 77 6.98 13.90 -9.85
C GLY A 77 7.04 12.81 -8.77
N SER A 78 6.49 13.10 -7.59
CA SER A 78 6.31 12.13 -6.50
C SER A 78 4.82 11.90 -6.24
N MET A 79 4.43 10.65 -6.12
CA MET A 79 3.06 10.23 -5.78
C MET A 79 3.10 9.17 -4.68
N TRP A 80 2.18 9.27 -3.73
CA TRP A 80 2.00 8.25 -2.69
C TRP A 80 0.58 7.72 -2.78
N ALA A 81 0.43 6.42 -2.63
CA ALA A 81 -0.86 5.76 -2.72
C ALA A 81 -1.00 4.72 -1.62
N VAL A 82 -2.23 4.54 -1.16
CA VAL A 82 -2.64 3.56 -0.17
C VAL A 82 -3.83 2.76 -0.72
N GLN A 83 -3.92 1.49 -0.33
CA GLN A 83 -5.03 0.60 -0.71
C GLN A 83 -6.20 0.67 0.27
N TYR A 84 -5.94 1.17 1.48
CA TYR A 84 -6.92 1.43 2.53
C TYR A 84 -7.44 2.87 2.49
N HIS A 85 -8.51 3.15 3.23
CA HIS A 85 -9.16 4.46 3.38
C HIS A 85 -8.59 5.20 4.60
N PRO A 86 -7.74 6.24 4.41
CA PRO A 86 -7.14 6.99 5.51
C PRO A 86 -7.99 8.15 6.04
N GLU A 87 -9.10 8.50 5.39
CA GLU A 87 -10.06 9.55 5.80
C GLU A 87 -10.87 9.21 7.06
#